data_AF-A0A7K3XPD0-F1
#
_entry.id   AF-A0A7K3XPD0-F1
#
_cell.length_a   1.000
_cell.length_b   1.000
_cell.length_c   1.000
_cell.angle_alpha   90.00
_cell.angle_beta   90.00
_cell.angle_gamma   90.00
#
_symmetry.space_group_name_H-M   'P 1'
#
loop_
_entity.id
_entity.type
_entity.pdbx_description
1 polymer ?
#
loop_
_entity_poly.entity_id
_entity_poly.type
_entity_poly.pdbx_seq_one_letter_code
_entity_poly.pdbx_strand_id
1 'polypeptide(L)'
;MEKVERILVNDQQIRVSSVLDEAKAAVQAINSRLIPAMETIGISPSQLSIKDCIVAVATATKKGYFADVALDLKATRTPGIRKQQQEAAEIEWYVFEDVLSLVRREVKHLEYLTITEGKAELTAANAEKLADAHRSYITDPKEMAVYNLHVEIVNKLNQLFKGNIPFQWWGHFPHGANGQIVRNDNTNYEYLNTL
;
A
#
# COMPACT_ATOMS: atom_id res chain seq x y z
N MET A 1 -10.76 21.28 -9.13
CA MET A 1 -11.23 20.63 -7.89
C MET A 1 -11.02 21.64 -6.78
N GLU A 2 -12.07 22.08 -6.11
CA GLU A 2 -11.94 22.88 -4.90
C GLU A 2 -11.11 22.10 -3.87
N LYS A 3 -10.16 22.77 -3.22
CA LYS A 3 -9.48 22.19 -2.06
C LYS A 3 -10.53 22.06 -0.96
N VAL A 4 -11.03 20.85 -0.75
CA VAL A 4 -11.83 20.53 0.42
C VAL A 4 -10.94 20.77 1.63
N GLU A 5 -11.36 21.68 2.50
CA GLU A 5 -10.66 21.95 3.75
C GLU A 5 -10.67 20.69 4.61
N ARG A 6 -9.51 20.31 5.17
CA ARG A 6 -9.38 19.10 5.99
C ARG A 6 -8.45 19.35 7.15
N ILE A 7 -8.81 18.80 8.31
CA ILE A 7 -7.99 18.87 9.53
C ILE A 7 -7.39 17.50 9.78
N LEU A 8 -6.07 17.42 9.89
CA LEU A 8 -5.37 16.20 10.30
C LEU A 8 -5.58 15.99 11.80
N VAL A 9 -6.18 14.86 12.16
CA VAL A 9 -6.52 14.54 13.55
C VAL A 9 -5.65 13.42 14.10
N ASN A 10 -5.20 12.50 13.25
CA ASN A 10 -4.27 11.47 13.66
C ASN A 10 -3.41 11.09 12.46
N ASP A 11 -2.10 11.23 12.59
CA ASP A 11 -1.15 10.90 11.53
C ASP A 11 -0.85 9.39 11.45
N GLN A 12 -1.34 8.60 12.41
CA GLN A 12 -1.18 7.15 12.55
C GLN A 12 0.26 6.68 12.24
N GLN A 13 1.29 7.40 12.74
CA GLN A 13 2.69 7.21 12.31
C GLN A 13 3.15 5.74 12.28
N ILE A 14 2.83 4.97 13.32
CA ILE A 14 3.22 3.54 13.41
C ILE A 14 2.59 2.74 12.27
N ARG A 15 1.29 2.97 11.99
CA ARG A 15 0.58 2.29 10.91
C ARG A 15 1.10 2.73 9.55
N VAL A 16 1.29 4.04 9.35
CA VAL A 16 1.84 4.62 8.12
C VAL A 16 3.24 4.05 7.83
N SER A 17 4.12 3.96 8.83
CA SER A 17 5.43 3.34 8.68
C SER A 17 5.31 1.88 8.26
N SER A 18 4.46 1.11 8.94
CA SER A 18 4.24 -0.31 8.66
C SER A 18 3.77 -0.55 7.22
N VAL A 19 2.75 0.18 6.74
CA VAL A 19 2.24 0.02 5.36
C VAL A 19 3.24 0.46 4.30
N LEU A 20 4.06 1.48 4.58
CA LEU A 20 5.14 1.90 3.68
C LEU A 20 6.22 0.82 3.58
N ASP A 21 6.56 0.16 4.69
CA ASP A 21 7.53 -0.92 4.70
C ASP A 21 7.00 -2.17 3.99
N GLU A 22 5.70 -2.48 4.12
CA GLU A 22 5.03 -3.51 3.32
C GLU A 22 5.10 -3.20 1.81
N ALA A 23 4.85 -1.95 1.41
CA ALA A 23 4.93 -1.54 0.01
C ALA A 23 6.37 -1.63 -0.54
N LYS A 24 7.38 -1.25 0.26
CA LYS A 24 8.80 -1.44 -0.11
C LYS A 24 9.17 -2.91 -0.26
N ALA A 25 8.68 -3.77 0.65
CA ALA A 25 8.88 -5.21 0.55
C ALA A 25 8.24 -5.79 -0.72
N ALA A 26 7.05 -5.30 -1.10
CA ALA A 26 6.40 -5.66 -2.35
C ALA A 26 7.24 -5.26 -3.58
N VAL A 27 7.79 -4.05 -3.59
CA VAL A 27 8.72 -3.59 -4.65
C VAL A 27 9.93 -4.52 -4.75
N GLN A 28 10.54 -4.85 -3.61
CA GLN A 28 11.69 -5.76 -3.57
C GLN A 28 11.31 -7.15 -4.11
N ALA A 29 10.18 -7.71 -3.68
CA ALA A 29 9.69 -9.01 -4.14
C ALA A 29 9.49 -9.06 -5.67
N ILE A 30 8.91 -7.99 -6.24
CA ILE A 30 8.71 -7.88 -7.68
C ILE A 30 10.06 -7.79 -8.42
N ASN A 31 10.94 -6.89 -7.98
CA ASN A 31 12.20 -6.62 -8.67
C ASN A 31 13.24 -7.73 -8.53
N SER A 32 13.31 -8.40 -7.38
CA SER A 32 14.36 -9.37 -7.10
C SER A 32 13.97 -10.81 -7.43
N ARG A 33 12.68 -11.10 -7.65
CA ARG A 33 12.18 -12.46 -7.90
C ARG A 33 11.27 -12.54 -9.11
N LEU A 34 10.18 -11.76 -9.14
CA LEU A 34 9.19 -11.89 -10.21
C LEU A 34 9.77 -11.49 -11.57
N ILE A 35 10.34 -10.29 -11.68
CA ILE A 35 10.91 -9.80 -12.94
C ILE A 35 11.99 -10.74 -13.48
N PRO A 36 13.01 -11.14 -12.69
CA PRO A 36 14.00 -12.12 -13.15
C PRO A 36 13.38 -13.46 -13.60
N ALA A 37 12.36 -13.94 -12.89
CA ALA A 37 11.67 -15.18 -13.27
C ALA A 37 10.90 -15.03 -14.58
N MET A 38 10.26 -13.88 -14.83
CA MET A 38 9.62 -13.57 -16.12
C MET A 38 10.64 -13.55 -17.26
N GLU A 39 11.76 -12.86 -17.06
CA GLU A 39 12.84 -12.74 -18.05
C GLU A 39 13.47 -14.11 -18.37
N THR A 40 13.59 -14.99 -17.37
CA THR A 40 14.13 -16.36 -17.54
C THR A 40 13.31 -17.19 -18.52
N ILE A 41 11.98 -17.01 -18.54
CA ILE A 41 11.07 -17.71 -19.46
C ILE A 41 10.70 -16.86 -20.68
N GLY A 42 11.46 -15.79 -20.95
CA GLY A 42 11.30 -14.95 -22.14
C GLY A 42 10.12 -13.97 -22.10
N ILE A 43 9.49 -13.76 -20.94
CA ILE A 43 8.35 -12.85 -20.80
C ILE A 43 8.84 -11.45 -20.46
N SER A 44 8.49 -10.47 -21.30
CA SER A 44 8.85 -9.08 -21.06
C SER A 44 8.05 -8.47 -19.88
N PRO A 45 8.73 -7.93 -18.85
CA PRO A 45 8.06 -7.28 -17.73
C PRO A 45 7.46 -5.94 -18.15
N SER A 46 6.18 -5.75 -17.85
CA SER A 46 5.42 -4.53 -18.09
C SER A 46 4.41 -4.33 -16.96
N GLN A 47 3.82 -3.14 -16.85
CA GLN A 47 2.77 -2.91 -15.86
C GLN A 47 1.60 -3.91 -16.02
N LEU A 48 1.22 -4.21 -17.26
CA LEU A 48 0.12 -5.13 -17.54
C LEU A 48 0.48 -6.58 -17.19
N SER A 49 1.66 -7.07 -17.60
CA SER A 49 2.08 -8.45 -17.31
C SER A 49 2.34 -8.66 -15.82
N ILE A 50 2.98 -7.72 -15.12
CA ILE A 50 3.16 -7.81 -13.67
C ILE A 50 1.81 -7.80 -12.94
N LYS A 51 0.88 -6.92 -13.35
CA LYS A 51 -0.46 -6.88 -12.75
C LYS A 51 -1.24 -8.17 -13.00
N ASP A 52 -1.19 -8.72 -14.22
CA ASP A 52 -1.80 -10.01 -14.55
C ASP A 52 -1.22 -11.14 -13.70
N CYS A 53 0.11 -11.21 -13.56
CA CYS A 53 0.79 -12.17 -12.70
C CYS A 53 0.29 -12.10 -11.25
N ILE A 54 0.26 -10.90 -10.65
CA ILE A 54 -0.08 -10.76 -9.23
C ILE A 54 -1.59 -10.92 -8.98
N VAL A 55 -2.43 -10.23 -9.75
CA VAL A 55 -3.87 -10.11 -9.49
C VAL A 55 -4.65 -11.24 -10.15
N ALA A 56 -4.38 -11.51 -11.43
CA ALA A 56 -5.12 -12.48 -12.25
C ALA A 56 -4.42 -13.84 -12.36
N VAL A 57 -3.42 -14.10 -11.50
CA VAL A 57 -2.70 -15.38 -11.43
C VAL A 57 -2.08 -15.76 -12.78
N ALA A 58 -1.51 -14.77 -13.47
CA ALA A 58 -0.85 -14.93 -14.76
C ALA A 58 -1.73 -15.51 -15.88
N THR A 59 -3.05 -15.30 -15.85
CA THR A 59 -3.97 -15.89 -16.84
C THR A 59 -3.63 -15.47 -18.27
N ALA A 60 -3.45 -14.17 -18.53
CA ALA A 60 -3.11 -13.69 -19.86
C ALA A 60 -1.66 -14.03 -20.23
N THR A 61 -0.76 -13.93 -19.24
CA THR A 61 0.67 -14.21 -19.38
C THR A 61 0.94 -15.67 -19.76
N LYS A 62 0.28 -16.63 -19.09
CA LYS A 62 0.34 -18.07 -19.40
C LYS A 62 -0.13 -18.36 -20.81
N LYS A 63 -1.25 -17.74 -21.20
CA LYS A 63 -1.82 -17.92 -22.53
C LYS A 63 -0.89 -17.40 -23.61
N GLY A 64 -0.27 -16.23 -23.42
CA GLY A 64 0.71 -15.67 -24.34
C GLY A 64 1.93 -16.57 -24.48
N TYR A 65 2.54 -16.95 -23.36
CA TYR A 65 3.71 -17.84 -23.32
C TYR A 65 3.49 -19.14 -24.09
N PHE A 66 2.40 -19.89 -23.81
CA PHE A 66 2.15 -21.14 -24.52
C PHE A 66 1.70 -20.95 -25.98
N ALA A 67 1.19 -19.77 -26.35
CA ALA A 67 0.93 -19.45 -27.76
C ALA A 67 2.25 -19.27 -28.53
N ASP A 68 3.24 -18.61 -27.94
CA ASP A 68 4.56 -18.42 -28.53
C ASP A 68 5.31 -19.76 -28.65
N VAL A 69 5.29 -20.57 -27.58
CA VAL A 69 5.83 -21.96 -27.62
C VAL A 69 5.16 -22.75 -28.75
N ALA A 70 3.83 -22.68 -28.89
CA ALA A 70 3.13 -23.39 -29.95
C ALA A 70 3.51 -22.90 -31.37
N LEU A 71 3.89 -21.63 -31.54
CA LEU A 71 4.43 -21.12 -32.80
C LEU A 71 5.81 -21.69 -33.09
N ASP A 72 6.71 -21.72 -32.10
CA ASP A 72 8.06 -22.28 -32.25
C ASP A 72 8.02 -23.78 -32.59
N LEU A 73 7.13 -24.53 -31.93
CA LEU A 73 6.96 -25.97 -32.17
C LEU A 73 6.46 -26.30 -33.58
N LYS A 74 5.76 -25.39 -34.26
CA LYS A 74 5.35 -25.58 -35.67
C LYS A 74 6.54 -25.61 -36.61
N ALA A 75 7.62 -24.90 -36.29
CA ALA A 75 8.85 -24.92 -37.08
C ALA A 75 9.63 -26.23 -36.90
N THR A 76 9.49 -26.89 -35.74
CA THR A 76 10.14 -28.17 -35.44
C THR A 76 9.45 -29.33 -36.18
N ARG A 77 10.12 -29.91 -37.19
CA ARG A 77 9.57 -31.01 -38.01
C ARG A 77 9.65 -32.39 -37.36
N THR A 78 10.59 -32.59 -36.44
CA THR A 78 10.83 -33.89 -35.79
C THR A 78 9.90 -34.07 -34.59
N PRO A 79 8.99 -35.08 -34.57
CA PRO A 79 8.01 -35.24 -33.50
C PRO A 79 8.60 -35.43 -32.11
N GLY A 80 9.70 -36.19 -31.99
CA GLY A 80 10.37 -36.42 -30.70
C GLY A 80 10.95 -35.14 -30.10
N ILE A 81 11.60 -34.31 -30.92
CA ILE A 81 12.14 -33.00 -30.50
C ILE A 81 11.00 -32.05 -30.10
N ARG A 82 9.92 -32.04 -30.89
CA ARG A 82 8.74 -31.22 -30.57
C ARG A 82 8.16 -31.57 -29.21
N LYS A 83 8.03 -32.87 -28.91
CA LYS A 83 7.54 -33.33 -27.61
C LYS A 83 8.47 -32.90 -26.47
N GLN A 84 9.78 -33.06 -26.63
CA GLN A 84 10.76 -32.66 -25.63
C GLN A 84 10.76 -31.13 -25.37
N GLN A 85 10.61 -30.31 -26.42
CA GLN A 85 10.50 -28.86 -26.29
C GLN A 85 9.21 -28.44 -25.57
N GLN A 86 8.07 -29.09 -25.87
CA GLN A 86 6.82 -28.86 -25.15
C GLN A 86 6.95 -29.20 -23.65
N GLU A 87 7.54 -30.36 -23.32
CA GLU A 87 7.77 -30.78 -21.93
C GLU A 87 8.70 -29.81 -21.20
N ALA A 88 9.76 -29.33 -21.85
CA ALA A 88 10.65 -28.32 -21.29
C ALA A 88 9.91 -27.01 -20.96
N ALA A 89 9.07 -26.52 -21.89
CA ALA A 89 8.29 -25.32 -21.68
C ALA A 89 7.28 -25.44 -20.51
N GLU A 90 6.71 -26.63 -20.29
CA GLU A 90 5.85 -26.91 -19.14
C GLU A 90 6.62 -26.89 -17.82
N ILE A 91 7.83 -27.44 -17.79
CA ILE A 91 8.71 -27.41 -16.62
C ILE A 91 9.13 -25.97 -16.30
N GLU A 92 9.55 -25.19 -17.31
CA GLU A 92 9.90 -23.77 -17.15
C GLU A 92 8.75 -22.97 -16.57
N TRP A 93 7.53 -23.19 -17.08
CA TRP A 93 6.33 -22.55 -16.57
C TRP A 93 6.02 -22.95 -15.12
N TYR A 94 6.19 -24.22 -14.77
CA TYR A 94 5.96 -24.71 -13.40
C TYR A 94 6.91 -24.03 -12.39
N VAL A 95 8.19 -23.91 -12.74
CA VAL A 95 9.18 -23.19 -11.91
C VAL A 95 8.80 -21.71 -11.77
N PHE A 96 8.33 -21.08 -12.84
CA PHE A 96 7.82 -19.72 -12.78
C PHE A 96 6.59 -19.58 -11.88
N GLU A 97 5.62 -20.51 -11.96
CA GLU A 97 4.42 -20.52 -11.11
C GLU A 97 4.77 -20.64 -9.61
N ASP A 98 5.80 -21.42 -9.25
CA ASP A 98 6.27 -21.53 -7.87
C ASP A 98 6.82 -20.19 -7.35
N VAL A 99 7.65 -19.50 -8.14
CA VAL A 99 8.15 -18.16 -7.79
C VAL A 99 6.98 -17.18 -7.66
N LEU A 100 6.05 -17.21 -8.62
CA LEU A 100 4.88 -16.34 -8.62
C LEU A 100 4.01 -16.55 -7.37
N SER A 101 3.79 -17.81 -6.98
CA SER A 101 3.01 -18.17 -5.78
C SER A 101 3.59 -17.56 -4.50
N LEU A 102 4.91 -17.54 -4.38
CA LEU A 102 5.61 -16.90 -3.26
C LEU A 102 5.47 -15.38 -3.29
N VAL A 103 5.79 -14.76 -4.43
CA VAL A 103 5.74 -13.29 -4.58
C VAL A 103 4.32 -12.76 -4.31
N ARG A 104 3.29 -13.45 -4.81
CA ARG A 104 1.88 -13.03 -4.61
C ARG A 104 1.45 -12.92 -3.16
N ARG A 105 2.07 -13.69 -2.25
CA ARG A 105 1.76 -13.63 -0.81
C ARG A 105 2.38 -12.41 -0.13
N GLU A 106 3.42 -11.85 -0.73
CA GLU A 106 4.21 -10.75 -0.17
C GLU A 106 3.83 -9.40 -0.78
N VAL A 107 3.32 -9.39 -2.01
CA VAL A 107 2.92 -8.16 -2.69
C VAL A 107 1.61 -7.63 -2.11
N LYS A 108 1.71 -6.55 -1.35
CA LYS A 108 0.61 -5.71 -0.86
C LYS A 108 0.66 -4.33 -1.51
N HIS A 109 -0.46 -3.60 -1.48
CA HIS A 109 -0.55 -2.20 -1.92
C HIS A 109 -0.09 -1.97 -3.36
N LEU A 110 -0.32 -2.95 -4.24
CA LEU A 110 0.13 -2.93 -5.65
C LEU A 110 -0.35 -1.68 -6.39
N GLU A 111 -1.53 -1.17 -6.04
CA GLU A 111 -2.16 0.03 -6.60
C GLU A 111 -1.36 1.32 -6.36
N TYR A 112 -0.44 1.32 -5.40
CA TYR A 112 0.48 2.43 -5.12
C TYR A 112 1.86 2.24 -5.75
N LEU A 113 2.11 1.09 -6.40
CA LEU A 113 3.37 0.83 -7.08
C LEU A 113 3.31 1.30 -8.54
N THR A 114 4.40 1.89 -9.02
CA THR A 114 4.58 2.24 -10.42
C THR A 114 5.53 1.24 -11.06
N ILE A 115 5.25 0.83 -12.30
CA ILE A 115 6.14 -0.01 -13.09
C ILE A 115 6.68 0.82 -14.24
N THR A 116 7.98 1.10 -14.21
CA THR A 116 8.67 1.90 -15.22
C THR A 116 9.84 1.07 -15.75
N GLU A 117 9.94 0.91 -17.07
CA GLU A 117 11.04 0.16 -17.73
C GLU A 117 11.30 -1.24 -17.14
N GLY A 118 10.22 -1.96 -16.84
CA GLY A 118 10.33 -3.32 -16.28
C GLY A 118 10.80 -3.37 -14.83
N LYS A 119 10.72 -2.26 -14.08
CA LYS A 119 11.02 -2.20 -12.63
C LYS A 119 9.85 -1.64 -11.85
N ALA A 120 9.58 -2.23 -10.70
CA ALA A 120 8.66 -1.70 -9.71
C ALA A 120 9.33 -0.62 -8.87
N GLU A 121 8.60 0.44 -8.58
CA GLU A 121 9.01 1.52 -7.70
C GLU A 121 7.85 2.03 -6.85
N LEU A 122 8.17 2.43 -5.62
CA LEU A 122 7.29 3.25 -4.80
C LEU A 122 7.77 4.69 -4.90
N THR A 123 7.16 5.46 -5.79
CA THR A 123 7.53 6.87 -5.96
C THR A 123 7.19 7.68 -4.70
N ALA A 124 7.88 8.80 -4.48
CA ALA A 124 7.58 9.69 -3.35
C ALA A 124 6.11 10.17 -3.35
N ALA A 125 5.55 10.44 -4.53
CA ALA A 125 4.15 10.84 -4.67
C ALA A 125 3.18 9.72 -4.26
N ASN A 126 3.49 8.46 -4.61
CA ASN A 126 2.63 7.34 -4.21
C ASN A 126 2.83 6.94 -2.75
N ALA A 127 4.05 7.06 -2.22
CA ALA A 127 4.32 6.89 -0.80
C ALA A 127 3.48 7.88 0.04
N GLU A 128 3.42 9.15 -0.38
CA GLU A 128 2.59 10.15 0.30
C GLU A 128 1.09 9.84 0.15
N LYS A 129 0.62 9.41 -1.03
CA LYS A 129 -0.78 8.98 -1.19
C LYS A 129 -1.14 7.79 -0.30
N LEU A 130 -0.25 6.79 -0.22
CA LEU A 130 -0.43 5.63 0.66
C LEU A 130 -0.47 6.06 2.13
N ALA A 131 0.47 6.92 2.54
CA ALA A 131 0.46 7.49 3.88
C ALA A 131 -0.84 8.26 4.16
N ASP A 132 -1.25 9.14 3.25
CA ASP A 132 -2.46 9.96 3.36
C ASP A 132 -3.73 9.11 3.51
N ALA A 133 -3.82 7.99 2.78
CA ALA A 133 -4.94 7.05 2.86
C ALA A 133 -5.08 6.37 4.24
N HIS A 134 -4.02 6.38 5.04
CA HIS A 134 -3.99 5.80 6.39
C HIS A 134 -4.00 6.85 7.51
N ARG A 135 -3.94 8.15 7.18
CA ARG A 135 -4.14 9.25 8.14
C ARG A 135 -5.64 9.46 8.41
N SER A 136 -5.96 10.04 9.55
CA SER A 136 -7.35 10.38 9.92
C SER A 136 -7.59 11.88 9.78
N TYR A 137 -8.60 12.23 8.99
CA TYR A 137 -8.98 13.60 8.70
C TYR A 137 -10.43 13.88 9.09
N ILE A 138 -10.69 15.09 9.60
CA ILE A 138 -12.04 15.65 9.62
C ILE A 138 -12.22 16.46 8.34
N THR A 139 -13.34 16.24 7.66
CA THR A 139 -13.71 16.94 6.41
C THR A 139 -15.08 17.58 6.47
N ASP A 140 -15.93 17.22 7.45
CA ASP A 140 -17.23 17.85 7.65
C ASP A 140 -17.06 19.23 8.32
N PRO A 141 -17.61 20.32 7.75
CA PRO A 141 -17.44 21.67 8.31
C PRO A 141 -17.96 21.83 9.74
N LYS A 142 -19.02 21.09 10.14
CA LYS A 142 -19.54 21.18 11.50
C LYS A 142 -18.65 20.43 12.48
N GLU A 143 -18.17 19.24 12.12
CA GLU A 143 -17.15 18.53 12.90
C GLU A 143 -15.87 19.36 13.05
N MET A 144 -15.45 20.08 12.01
CA MET A 144 -14.31 21.00 12.07
C MET A 144 -14.56 22.13 13.07
N ALA A 145 -15.76 22.69 13.11
CA ALA A 145 -16.12 23.73 14.09
C ALA A 145 -16.04 23.20 15.53
N VAL A 146 -16.58 22.00 15.79
CA VAL A 146 -16.51 21.35 17.11
C VAL A 146 -15.06 21.01 17.48
N TYR A 147 -14.26 20.53 16.52
CA TYR A 147 -12.84 20.29 16.69
C TYR A 147 -12.10 21.57 17.11
N ASN A 148 -12.30 22.67 16.38
CA ASN A 148 -11.65 23.95 16.67
C ASN A 148 -12.05 24.49 18.05
N LEU A 149 -13.32 24.36 18.43
CA LEU A 149 -13.80 24.72 19.77
C LEU A 149 -13.12 23.89 20.86
N HIS A 150 -12.98 22.57 20.65
CA HIS A 150 -12.29 21.69 21.60
C HIS A 150 -10.81 22.10 21.74
N VAL A 151 -10.12 22.41 20.64
CA VAL A 151 -8.74 22.92 20.68
C VAL A 151 -8.65 24.24 21.47
N GLU A 152 -9.60 25.16 21.25
CA GLU A 152 -9.65 26.43 21.99
C GLU A 152 -9.85 26.21 23.50
N ILE A 153 -10.75 25.29 23.88
CA ILE A 153 -10.99 24.94 25.28
C ILE A 153 -9.72 24.37 25.93
N VAL A 154 -9.05 23.42 25.28
CA VAL A 154 -7.79 22.85 25.77
C VAL A 154 -6.73 23.94 25.98
N ASN A 155 -6.60 24.86 25.02
CA ASN A 155 -5.65 25.98 25.12
C ASN A 155 -5.99 26.92 26.28
N LYS A 156 -7.27 27.28 26.46
CA LYS A 156 -7.72 28.13 27.58
C LYS A 156 -7.50 27.45 28.93
N LEU A 157 -7.73 26.15 29.04
CA LEU A 157 -7.46 25.39 30.26
C LEU A 157 -5.96 25.37 30.58
N ASN A 158 -5.11 25.10 29.60
CA ASN A 158 -3.66 25.16 29.77
C ASN A 158 -3.17 26.55 30.20
N GLN A 159 -3.77 27.62 29.65
CA GLN A 159 -3.48 29.00 30.07
C GLN A 159 -3.94 29.29 31.50
N LEU A 160 -5.17 28.89 31.86
CA LEU A 160 -5.73 29.06 33.20
C LEU A 160 -4.84 28.43 34.26
N PHE A 161 -4.37 27.21 34.01
CA PHE A 161 -3.52 26.47 34.92
C PHE A 161 -2.03 26.80 34.77
N LYS A 162 -1.65 27.66 33.82
CA LYS A 162 -0.25 27.99 33.50
C LYS A 162 0.62 26.74 33.28
N GLY A 163 0.04 25.69 32.70
CA GLY A 163 0.68 24.38 32.52
C GLY A 163 0.77 23.49 33.75
N ASN A 164 0.35 23.95 34.94
CA ASN A 164 0.33 23.16 36.18
C ASN A 164 -1.12 22.79 36.55
N ILE A 165 -1.62 21.71 35.94
CA ILE A 165 -2.99 21.25 36.16
C ILE A 165 -3.13 20.61 37.56
N PRO A 166 -4.15 21.00 38.36
CA PRO A 166 -4.40 20.41 39.66
C PRO A 166 -4.65 18.90 39.57
N PHE A 167 -4.08 18.11 40.49
CA PHE A 167 -4.18 16.64 40.49
C PHE A 167 -5.63 16.12 40.38
N GLN A 168 -6.58 16.79 41.03
CA GLN A 168 -8.01 16.44 40.97
C GLN A 168 -8.64 16.54 39.56
N TRP A 169 -8.00 17.27 38.63
CA TRP A 169 -8.43 17.38 37.24
C TRP A 169 -7.80 16.33 36.33
N TRP A 170 -6.80 15.58 36.83
CA TRP A 170 -6.02 14.67 35.98
C TRP A 170 -6.85 13.50 35.43
N GLY A 171 -7.90 13.08 36.16
CA GLY A 171 -8.81 12.02 35.71
C GLY A 171 -9.80 12.45 34.62
N HIS A 172 -9.90 13.74 34.31
CA HIS A 172 -10.92 14.26 33.39
C HIS A 172 -10.37 14.54 31.98
N PHE A 173 -9.04 14.63 31.83
CA PHE A 173 -8.41 15.03 30.57
C PHE A 173 -7.20 14.15 30.22
N PRO A 174 -6.87 13.98 28.94
CA PRO A 174 -5.58 13.44 28.53
C PRO A 174 -4.46 14.42 28.84
N HIS A 175 -3.27 13.91 29.18
CA HIS A 175 -2.10 14.73 29.52
C HIS A 175 -0.91 14.38 28.63
N GLY A 176 -0.18 15.41 28.19
CA GLY A 176 1.07 15.27 27.46
C GLY A 176 2.27 15.05 28.38
N ALA A 177 3.44 14.80 27.79
CA ALA A 177 4.69 14.51 28.52
C ALA A 177 5.17 15.63 29.46
N ASN A 178 4.69 16.86 29.26
CA ASN A 178 5.00 18.04 30.08
C ASN A 178 3.89 18.38 31.09
N GLY A 179 2.92 17.50 31.30
CA GLY A 179 1.81 17.70 32.23
C GLY A 179 0.69 18.60 31.72
N GLN A 180 0.76 19.11 30.49
CA GLN A 180 -0.31 19.91 29.87
C GLN A 180 -1.48 19.03 29.44
N ILE A 181 -2.70 19.59 29.45
CA ILE A 181 -3.86 18.94 28.85
C ILE A 181 -3.62 18.85 27.35
N VAL A 182 -3.80 17.66 26.80
CA VAL A 182 -3.78 17.43 25.35
C VAL A 182 -5.12 16.87 24.91
N ARG A 183 -5.43 17.06 23.63
CA ARG A 183 -6.59 16.44 23.01
C ARG A 183 -6.37 14.93 22.92
N ASN A 184 -7.44 14.15 23.02
CA ASN A 184 -7.40 12.73 22.68
C ASN A 184 -7.45 12.59 21.15
N ASP A 185 -6.41 12.03 20.55
CA ASP A 185 -6.34 11.84 19.10
C ASP A 185 -7.41 10.90 18.54
N ASN A 186 -8.06 10.11 19.41
CA ASN A 186 -9.13 9.18 19.08
C ASN A 186 -10.55 9.75 19.36
N THR A 187 -10.68 11.04 19.70
CA THR A 187 -12.02 11.65 19.85
C THR A 187 -12.78 11.57 18.52
N ASN A 188 -13.96 10.94 18.56
CA ASN A 188 -14.88 10.96 17.43
C ASN A 188 -15.77 12.22 17.51
N TYR A 189 -15.55 13.16 16.60
CA TYR A 189 -16.26 14.44 16.55
C TYR A 189 -17.63 14.35 15.89
N GLU A 190 -17.91 13.29 15.13
CA GLU A 190 -19.21 13.01 14.53
C GLU A 190 -20.30 12.94 15.63
N TYR A 191 -20.02 12.23 16.72
CA TYR A 191 -20.94 12.09 17.86
C TYR A 191 -21.11 13.37 18.70
N LEU A 192 -20.19 14.32 18.59
CA LEU A 192 -20.24 15.59 19.33
C LEU A 192 -20.98 16.68 18.55
N ASN A 193 -21.21 16.46 17.25
CA ASN A 193 -21.94 17.36 16.34
C ASN A 193 -23.48 17.23 16.48
N THR A 194 -23.97 16.32 17.31
CA THR A 194 -25.40 16.10 17.55
C THR A 194 -25.94 16.76 18.83
N LEU A 195 -25.08 17.46 19.58
CA LEU A 195 -25.43 18.24 20.78
C LEU A 195 -25.71 19.70 20.42
#